data_AF-A0A933GFP4-F1
#
_entry.id   AF-A0A933GFP4-F1
#
_cell.length_a   1.000
_cell.length_b   1.000
_cell.length_c   1.000
_cell.angle_alpha   90.00
_cell.angle_beta   90.00
_cell.angle_gamma   90.00
#
_symmetry.space_group_name_H-M   'P 1'
#
loop_
_entity.id
_entity.type
_entity.pdbx_description
1 polymer ?
#
loop_
_entity_poly.entity_id
_entity_poly.type
_entity_poly.pdbx_seq_one_letter_code
_entity_poly.pdbx_strand_id
1 'polypeptide(L)'
;MTNVGPSRQIRVMFQAGWGAPQGKGLLGEDRRVRTLRKVLVSYPEVRHILPDRISLDAEAEPRLLETLARFLGRQHWLVKAVQVG
;
A
#
# COMPACT_ATOMS: atom_id res chain seq x y z
N MET A 1 15.19 7.86 23.34
CA MET A 1 14.34 6.65 23.24
C MET A 1 13.13 7.04 22.40
N THR A 2 13.18 6.84 21.08
CA THR A 2 12.01 7.09 20.23
C THR A 2 11.00 5.99 20.51
N ASN A 3 9.91 6.35 21.18
CA ASN A 3 8.75 5.49 21.33
C ASN A 3 8.18 5.27 19.92
N VAL A 4 8.52 4.15 19.28
CA VAL A 4 7.94 3.79 18.00
C VAL A 4 6.55 3.26 18.31
N GLY A 5 5.55 4.15 18.28
CA GLY A 5 4.15 3.75 18.25
C GLY A 5 3.93 2.70 17.14
N PRO A 6 2.90 1.85 17.24
CA PRO A 6 2.65 0.82 16.24
C PRO A 6 2.60 1.47 14.86
N SER A 7 3.46 1.00 13.95
CA SER A 7 3.54 1.56 12.60
C SER A 7 2.21 1.33 11.89
N ARG A 8 1.62 2.41 11.40
CA ARG A 8 0.37 2.39 10.63
C ARG A 8 0.62 1.66 9.33
N GLN A 9 -0.18 0.66 9.01
CA GLN A 9 0.04 -0.19 7.84
C GLN A 9 -1.24 -0.41 7.03
N ILE A 10 -1.05 -0.52 5.72
CA ILE A 10 -2.08 -0.99 4.80
C ILE A 10 -1.57 -2.29 4.17
N ARG A 11 -2.31 -3.38 4.35
CA ARG A 11 -2.05 -4.67 3.71
C ARG A 11 -2.95 -4.82 2.49
N VAL A 12 -2.38 -5.32 1.40
CA VAL A 12 -3.03 -5.45 0.10
C VAL A 12 -3.08 -6.92 -0.29
N MET A 13 -4.29 -7.44 -0.47
CA MET A 13 -4.50 -8.76 -1.06
C MET A 13 -4.71 -8.57 -2.56
N PHE A 14 -3.97 -9.32 -3.38
CA PHE A 14 -4.01 -9.18 -4.83
C PHE A 14 -4.97 -10.15 -5.51
N GLN A 15 -5.37 -9.79 -6.72
CA GLN A 15 -5.96 -10.72 -7.67
C GLN A 15 -4.95 -11.83 -8.03
N ALA A 16 -5.45 -12.97 -8.53
CA ALA A 16 -4.60 -14.08 -8.95
C ALA A 16 -3.57 -13.62 -10.01
N GLY A 17 -2.32 -14.09 -9.87
CA GLY A 17 -1.22 -13.74 -10.78
C GLY A 17 -0.54 -12.38 -10.51
N TRP A 18 -1.09 -11.54 -9.62
CA TRP A 18 -0.52 -10.23 -9.29
C TRP A 18 0.33 -10.23 -8.01
N GLY A 19 -0.01 -11.07 -7.04
CA GLY A 19 0.73 -11.21 -5.77
C GLY A 19 1.97 -12.11 -5.89
N ALA A 20 2.84 -12.04 -4.88
CA ALA A 20 4.03 -12.88 -4.79
C ALA A 20 3.69 -14.38 -4.57
N PRO A 21 4.52 -15.31 -5.07
CA PRO A 21 5.78 -15.10 -5.80
C PRO A 21 5.64 -14.94 -7.33
N GLN A 22 4.48 -15.24 -7.92
CA GLN A 22 4.29 -15.21 -9.39
C GLN A 22 4.16 -13.78 -9.95
N GLY A 23 3.79 -12.81 -9.10
CA GLY A 23 3.80 -11.37 -9.37
C GLY A 23 4.52 -10.61 -8.26
N LYS A 24 4.96 -9.37 -8.52
CA LYS A 24 5.68 -8.56 -7.51
C LYS A 24 4.77 -7.59 -6.74
N GLY A 25 3.44 -7.75 -6.83
CA GLY A 25 2.46 -6.89 -6.15
C GLY A 25 2.67 -5.40 -6.46
N LEU A 26 2.75 -4.56 -5.42
CA LEU A 26 3.04 -3.12 -5.53
C LEU A 26 4.42 -2.80 -6.13
N LEU A 27 5.30 -3.80 -6.24
CA LEU A 27 6.64 -3.68 -6.84
C LEU A 27 6.71 -4.27 -8.26
N GLY A 28 5.56 -4.61 -8.86
CA GLY A 28 5.43 -5.05 -10.25
C GLY A 28 5.98 -4.07 -11.29
N GLU A 29 6.39 -4.62 -12.43
CA GLU A 29 6.95 -3.85 -13.56
C GLU A 29 5.87 -3.29 -14.51
N ASP A 30 4.63 -3.77 -14.39
CA ASP A 30 3.47 -3.25 -15.11
C ASP A 30 3.38 -1.73 -14.96
N ARG A 31 3.12 -1.05 -16.07
CA ARG A 31 3.10 0.42 -16.14
C ARG A 31 2.10 1.02 -15.15
N ARG A 32 0.93 0.41 -14.97
CA ARG A 32 -0.12 0.87 -14.05
C ARG A 32 0.32 0.71 -12.59
N VAL A 33 1.02 -0.38 -12.26
CA VAL A 33 1.62 -0.57 -10.93
C VAL A 33 2.67 0.51 -10.66
N ARG A 34 3.54 0.81 -11.63
CA ARG A 34 4.51 1.91 -11.50
C ARG A 34 3.85 3.26 -11.27
N THR A 35 2.75 3.56 -11.97
CA THR A 35 1.97 4.80 -11.73
C THR A 35 1.36 4.82 -10.34
N LEU A 36 0.76 3.72 -9.89
CA LEU A 36 0.20 3.61 -8.55
C LEU A 36 1.27 3.83 -7.48
N ARG A 37 2.45 3.22 -7.64
CA ARG A 37 3.58 3.43 -6.73
C ARG A 37 4.03 4.89 -6.71
N LYS A 38 4.07 5.58 -7.85
CA LYS A 38 4.39 7.02 -7.92
C LYS A 38 3.40 7.87 -7.12
N VAL A 39 2.11 7.55 -7.21
CA VAL A 39 1.07 8.23 -6.41
C VAL A 39 1.25 7.93 -4.92
N LEU A 40 1.53 6.68 -4.55
CA LEU A 40 1.73 6.33 -3.13
C LEU A 40 2.94 7.06 -2.52
N VAL A 41 4.07 7.14 -3.24
CA VAL A 41 5.27 7.82 -2.74
C VAL A 41 5.17 9.34 -2.77
N SER A 42 4.11 9.93 -3.34
CA SER A 42 3.88 11.38 -3.24
C SER A 42 3.28 11.78 -1.89
N TYR A 43 2.81 10.83 -1.08
CA TYR A 43 2.36 11.08 0.29
C TYR A 43 3.57 11.03 1.22
N PRO A 44 3.94 12.12 1.91
CA PRO A 44 5.13 12.18 2.75
C PRO A 44 5.07 11.22 3.95
N GLU A 45 3.86 10.82 4.36
CA GLU A 45 3.63 9.86 5.43
C GLU A 45 3.98 8.43 5.02
N VAL A 46 4.07 8.12 3.72
CA VAL A 46 4.44 6.78 3.24
C VAL A 46 5.94 6.56 3.42
N ARG A 47 6.29 5.60 4.29
CA ARG A 47 7.67 5.29 4.67
C ARG A 47 8.27 4.16 3.85
N HIS A 48 7.54 3.06 3.72
CA HIS A 48 8.02 1.86 3.02
C HIS A 48 6.91 1.22 2.20
N ILE A 49 7.27 0.70 1.02
CA ILE A 49 6.40 -0.11 0.17
C ILE A 49 7.06 -1.46 -0.04
N LEU A 50 6.39 -2.51 0.42
CA LEU A 50 6.68 -3.92 0.17
C LEU A 50 5.71 -4.47 -0.88
N PRO A 51 5.92 -5.69 -1.41
CA PRO A 51 5.03 -6.26 -2.42
C PRO A 51 3.54 -6.22 -2.05
N ASP A 52 3.19 -6.45 -0.77
CA ASP A 52 1.82 -6.57 -0.26
C ASP A 52 1.49 -5.57 0.86
N ARG A 53 2.40 -4.64 1.17
CA ARG A 53 2.25 -3.76 2.34
C ARG A 53 2.76 -2.37 2.08
N ILE A 54 2.08 -1.40 2.67
CA ILE A 54 2.49 0.00 2.74
C ILE A 54 2.60 0.35 4.21
N SER A 55 3.77 0.81 4.64
CA SER A 55 4.00 1.34 5.99
C SER A 55 3.95 2.86 5.95
N LEU A 56 3.25 3.45 6.90
CA LEU A 56 3.11 4.88 7.09
C LEU A 56 3.78 5.32 8.39
N ASP A 57 3.99 6.63 8.51
CA ASP A 57 4.34 7.28 9.76
C ASP A 57 3.34 6.90 10.87
N ALA A 58 3.82 6.70 12.10
CA ALA A 58 2.98 6.39 13.25
C ALA A 58 1.96 7.52 13.55
N GLU A 59 2.33 8.76 13.24
CA GLU A 59 1.50 9.96 13.42
C GLU A 59 0.59 10.25 12.22
N ALA A 60 0.67 9.48 11.13
CA ALA A 60 -0.12 9.71 9.92
C ALA A 60 -1.62 9.67 10.23
N GLU A 61 -2.42 10.66 9.83
CA GLU A 61 -3.82 10.73 10.25
C GLU A 61 -4.66 9.49 9.87
N PRO A 62 -5.61 9.03 10.71
CA PRO A 62 -6.48 7.88 10.38
C PRO A 62 -7.22 8.05 9.05
N ARG A 63 -7.63 9.29 8.72
CA ARG A 63 -8.32 9.61 7.46
C ARG A 63 -7.44 9.40 6.23
N LEU A 64 -6.13 9.60 6.36
CA LEU A 64 -5.19 9.33 5.27
C LEU A 64 -5.13 7.83 4.98
N LEU A 65 -5.06 6.99 6.02
CA LEU A 65 -5.06 5.54 5.88
C LEU A 65 -6.32 5.06 5.15
N GLU A 66 -7.49 5.54 5.55
CA GLU A 66 -8.76 5.22 4.89
C GLU A 66 -8.78 5.69 3.43
N THR A 67 -8.26 6.89 3.16
CA THR A 67 -8.20 7.46 1.81
C THR A 67 -7.34 6.61 0.89
N LEU A 68 -6.14 6.22 1.35
CA LEU A 68 -5.24 5.34 0.62
C LEU A 68 -5.83 3.94 0.45
N ALA A 69 -6.47 3.39 1.49
CA ALA A 69 -7.12 2.09 1.42
C ALA A 69 -8.26 2.09 0.39
N ARG A 70 -9.09 3.14 0.36
CA ARG A 70 -10.14 3.31 -0.67
C ARG A 70 -9.53 3.49 -2.07
N PHE A 71 -8.46 4.27 -2.20
CA PHE A 71 -7.77 4.46 -3.48
C PHE A 71 -7.24 3.14 -4.04
N LEU A 72 -6.60 2.31 -3.21
CA LEU A 72 -6.12 0.98 -3.55
C LEU A 72 -7.27 0.04 -3.88
N GLY A 73 -8.34 0.05 -3.08
CA GLY A 73 -9.52 -0.77 -3.26
C GLY A 73 -10.23 -0.54 -4.61
N ARG A 74 -10.16 0.68 -5.17
CA ARG A 74 -10.70 0.99 -6.51
C ARG A 74 -9.90 0.35 -7.66
N GLN A 75 -8.69 -0.14 -7.40
CA GLN A 75 -7.85 -0.79 -8.41
C GLN A 75 -8.21 -2.27 -8.56
N HIS A 76 -9.48 -2.57 -8.86
CA HIS A 76 -10.03 -3.94 -8.87
C HIS A 76 -9.28 -4.91 -9.80
N TRP A 77 -8.59 -4.40 -10.82
CA TRP A 77 -7.74 -5.16 -11.73
C TRP A 77 -6.49 -5.73 -11.05
N LEU A 78 -6.04 -5.13 -9.94
CA LEU A 78 -4.84 -5.49 -9.18
C LEU A 78 -5.22 -6.05 -7.79
N VAL A 79 -6.12 -5.35 -7.10
CA VAL A 79 -6.43 -5.53 -5.68
C VAL A 79 -7.71 -6.33 -5.52
N LYS A 80 -7.64 -7.37 -4.69
CA LYS A 80 -8.78 -8.16 -4.23
C LYS A 80 -9.39 -7.59 -2.96
N ALA A 81 -8.55 -7.21 -1.99
CA ALA A 81 -8.98 -6.62 -0.72
C ALA A 81 -7.87 -5.79 -0.09
N VAL A 82 -8.24 -4.92 0.85
CA VAL A 82 -7.33 -4.06 1.60
C VAL A 82 -7.68 -4.14 3.08
N GLN A 83 -6.66 -4.21 3.94
CA GLN A 83 -6.82 -4.18 5.39
C GLN A 83 -5.96 -3.05 5.96
N VAL A 84 -6.56 -2.25 6.82
CA VAL A 84 -5.88 -1.17 7.58
C VAL A 84 -5.57 -1.69 8.99
N GLY A 85 -4.38 -1.37 9.52
CA GLY A 85 -4.01 -1.66 10.89
C GLY A 85 -2.69 -1.04 11.29
#